data_AF-A0ABD3IYG2-F1
#
_entry.id   AF-A0ABD3IYG2-F1
#
_cell.length_a   1.000
_cell.length_b   1.000
_cell.length_c   1.000
_cell.angle_alpha   90.00
_cell.angle_beta   90.00
_cell.angle_gamma   90.00
#
_symmetry.space_group_name_H-M   'P 1'
#
loop_
_entity.id
_entity.type
_entity.pdbx_description
1 polymer ?
#
loop_
_entity_poly.entity_id
_entity_poly.type
_entity_poly.pdbx_seq_one_letter_code
_entity_poly.pdbx_strand_id
1 'polypeptide(L)'
;MERACLVVVLAYVSQAHEVVLPEHLVDQESVTLEQIESNIVRCPDADYADKMIAAIDAARVTGDSVGGVVSCLVRNAPRGLGSPVFDKLAALFAGALLSIPATMGFEFGSGFAGTRLTGSQHNDEFYLDCGRIRTRTNRSGGIQGGISNGEIINMRVAFKPTPTIGKKQYTVTRDKRETELTTHIRFDPCVAPRVVPIVEAMVALVLVDQLMSQYAQCYLLPINPQLQDPIQPPRTWKNGKVTQQS
;
A
#
# COMPACT_ATOMS: atom_id res chain seq x y z
N MET A 1 -16.34 -24.65 11.65
CA MET A 1 -14.96 -24.21 11.33
C MET A 1 -14.99 -23.50 9.99
N GLU A 2 -15.90 -22.53 9.85
CA GLU A 2 -16.29 -21.87 8.58
C GLU A 2 -16.17 -20.36 8.77
N ARG A 3 -15.70 -19.66 7.73
CA ARG A 3 -15.05 -18.33 7.73
C ARG A 3 -13.55 -18.36 8.04
N ALA A 4 -12.79 -19.03 7.19
CA ALA A 4 -11.48 -18.47 6.84
C ALA A 4 -11.72 -17.02 6.38
N CYS A 5 -11.06 -16.04 7.01
CA CYS A 5 -10.98 -14.67 6.51
C CYS A 5 -10.45 -14.74 5.07
N LEU A 6 -11.32 -14.63 4.07
CA LEU A 6 -10.88 -14.40 2.71
C LEU A 6 -10.45 -12.93 2.66
N VAL A 7 -9.20 -12.69 3.05
CA VAL A 7 -8.53 -11.41 2.81
C VAL A 7 -8.62 -11.16 1.31
N VAL A 8 -9.17 -10.01 0.93
CA VAL A 8 -9.32 -9.63 -0.48
C VAL A 8 -8.40 -8.46 -0.73
N VAL A 9 -7.47 -8.63 -1.67
CA VAL A 9 -6.59 -7.56 -2.16
C VAL A 9 -7.10 -7.17 -3.55
N LEU A 10 -7.47 -5.90 -3.73
CA LEU A 10 -7.86 -5.35 -5.03
C LEU A 10 -7.05 -4.08 -5.28
N ALA A 11 -6.58 -3.88 -6.50
CA ALA A 11 -5.99 -2.64 -6.93
C ALA A 11 -6.57 -2.17 -8.26
N TYR A 12 -6.52 -0.88 -8.50
CA TYR A 12 -7.03 -0.26 -9.71
C TYR A 12 -6.31 1.05 -10.02
N VAL A 13 -6.36 1.48 -11.27
CA VAL A 13 -5.79 2.77 -11.67
C VAL A 13 -6.74 3.88 -11.22
N SER A 14 -6.26 4.75 -10.32
CA SER A 14 -7.00 5.92 -9.83
C SER A 14 -6.53 7.22 -10.48
N GLN A 15 -5.45 7.19 -11.24
CA GLN A 15 -4.98 8.34 -12.01
C GLN A 15 -4.16 7.88 -13.22
N ALA A 16 -4.38 8.51 -14.36
CA ALA A 16 -3.47 8.47 -15.50
C ALA A 16 -3.22 9.89 -15.99
N HIS A 17 -1.95 10.31 -16.03
CA HIS A 17 -1.58 11.70 -16.31
C HIS A 17 -2.33 12.70 -15.40
N GLU A 18 -3.02 13.70 -15.97
CA GLU A 18 -3.80 14.71 -15.23
C GLU A 18 -5.23 14.24 -14.91
N VAL A 19 -5.66 13.08 -15.43
CA VAL A 19 -6.99 12.52 -15.16
C VAL A 19 -6.97 11.80 -13.83
N VAL A 20 -7.52 12.43 -12.79
CA VAL A 20 -7.61 11.89 -11.42
C VAL A 20 -9.04 11.43 -11.15
N LEU A 21 -9.22 10.16 -10.78
CA LEU A 21 -10.50 9.63 -10.30
C LEU A 21 -10.78 10.17 -8.89
N PRO A 22 -11.89 10.91 -8.67
CA PRO A 22 -12.28 11.36 -7.34
C PRO A 22 -12.56 10.18 -6.40
N GLU A 23 -12.01 10.23 -5.19
CA GLU A 23 -12.07 9.13 -4.22
C GLU A 23 -13.51 8.71 -3.87
N HIS A 24 -14.46 9.64 -3.86
CA HIS A 24 -15.86 9.38 -3.49
C HIS A 24 -16.66 8.60 -4.55
N LEU A 25 -16.13 8.45 -5.77
CA LEU A 25 -16.79 7.66 -6.82
C LEU A 25 -16.54 6.16 -6.67
N VAL A 26 -15.57 5.77 -5.85
CA VAL A 26 -15.27 4.35 -5.60
C VAL A 26 -15.62 4.01 -4.15
N ASP A 27 -16.68 3.22 -3.99
CA ASP A 27 -16.96 2.61 -2.70
C ASP A 27 -15.95 1.48 -2.44
N GLN A 28 -15.09 1.69 -1.45
CA GLN A 28 -14.05 0.75 -1.06
C GLN A 28 -14.61 -0.56 -0.49
N GLU A 29 -15.84 -0.60 -0.01
CA GLU A 29 -16.48 -1.81 0.51
C GLU A 29 -17.06 -2.66 -0.63
N SER A 30 -17.57 -2.03 -1.70
CA SER A 30 -18.34 -2.72 -2.74
C SER A 30 -17.64 -2.88 -4.09
N VAL A 31 -16.55 -2.15 -4.38
CA VAL A 31 -15.85 -2.29 -5.68
C VAL A 31 -15.41 -3.73 -5.93
N THR A 32 -15.63 -4.21 -7.16
CA THR A 32 -15.44 -5.61 -7.55
C THR A 32 -14.30 -5.77 -8.55
N LEU A 33 -13.77 -6.99 -8.65
CA LEU A 33 -12.75 -7.33 -9.65
C LEU A 33 -13.32 -7.20 -11.06
N GLU A 34 -14.58 -7.55 -11.26
CA GLU A 34 -15.26 -7.45 -12.55
C GLU A 34 -15.34 -6.00 -13.04
N GLN A 35 -15.61 -5.05 -12.14
CA GLN A 35 -15.57 -3.62 -12.48
C GLN A 35 -14.16 -3.18 -12.87
N ILE A 36 -13.14 -3.62 -12.14
CA ILE A 36 -11.74 -3.27 -12.38
C ILE A 36 -11.28 -3.85 -13.73
N GLU A 37 -11.57 -5.11 -14.03
CA GLU A 37 -11.13 -5.77 -15.27
C GLU A 37 -12.01 -5.45 -16.49
N SER A 38 -13.06 -4.64 -16.32
CA SER A 38 -14.02 -4.29 -17.39
C SER A 38 -13.41 -3.49 -18.56
N ASN A 39 -12.22 -2.90 -18.37
CA ASN A 39 -11.58 -2.03 -19.35
C ASN A 39 -10.05 -2.12 -19.28
N ILE A 40 -9.39 -1.64 -20.35
CA ILE A 40 -7.94 -1.81 -20.55
C ILE A 40 -7.08 -0.99 -19.58
N VAL A 41 -7.62 0.06 -18.96
CA VAL A 41 -6.87 0.90 -18.00
C VAL A 41 -7.09 0.45 -16.56
N ARG A 42 -7.96 -0.54 -16.32
CA ARG A 42 -8.28 -1.07 -15.01
C ARG A 42 -8.79 -0.02 -14.01
N CYS A 43 -9.66 0.88 -14.48
CA CYS A 43 -10.35 1.86 -13.64
C CYS A 43 -11.80 1.38 -13.39
N PRO A 44 -12.29 1.33 -12.14
CA PRO A 44 -13.62 0.79 -11.84
C PRO A 44 -14.77 1.70 -12.28
N ASP A 45 -14.49 3.00 -12.49
CA ASP A 45 -15.44 3.97 -13.04
C ASP A 45 -15.27 4.09 -14.56
N ALA A 46 -16.34 3.84 -15.31
CA ALA A 46 -16.30 3.79 -16.77
C ALA A 46 -16.02 5.15 -17.42
N ASP A 47 -16.62 6.24 -16.90
CA ASP A 47 -16.43 7.58 -17.45
C ASP A 47 -14.99 8.05 -17.29
N TYR A 48 -14.37 7.75 -16.14
CA TYR A 48 -12.97 8.03 -15.90
C TYR A 48 -12.03 7.07 -16.62
N ALA A 49 -12.43 5.82 -16.83
CA ALA A 49 -11.67 4.89 -17.67
C ALA A 49 -11.52 5.46 -19.10
N ASP A 50 -12.61 5.94 -19.71
CA ASP A 50 -12.56 6.53 -21.05
C ASP A 50 -11.68 7.78 -21.12
N LYS A 51 -11.76 8.66 -20.10
CA LYS A 51 -10.88 9.85 -19.99
C LYS A 51 -9.41 9.46 -19.84
N MET A 52 -9.11 8.46 -19.02
CA MET A 52 -7.73 7.96 -18.85
C MET A 52 -7.20 7.32 -20.13
N ILE A 53 -8.02 6.54 -20.84
CA ILE A 53 -7.68 5.96 -22.14
C ILE A 53 -7.34 7.08 -23.13
N ALA A 54 -8.18 8.12 -23.24
CA ALA A 54 -7.94 9.25 -24.12
C ALA A 54 -6.64 10.00 -23.78
N ALA A 55 -6.35 10.21 -22.49
CA ALA A 55 -5.12 10.87 -22.06
C ALA A 55 -3.86 10.04 -22.38
N ILE A 56 -3.91 8.73 -22.16
CA ILE A 56 -2.81 7.81 -22.51
C ILE A 56 -2.61 7.75 -24.02
N ASP A 57 -3.70 7.74 -24.80
CA ASP A 57 -3.64 7.70 -26.25
C ASP A 57 -3.05 8.98 -26.84
N ALA A 58 -3.41 10.15 -26.29
CA ALA A 58 -2.82 11.43 -26.68
C ALA A 58 -1.29 11.44 -26.51
N ALA A 59 -0.79 10.92 -25.38
CA ALA A 59 0.65 10.78 -25.16
C ALA A 59 1.28 9.81 -26.18
N ARG A 60 0.66 8.64 -26.39
CA ARG A 60 1.11 7.62 -27.35
C ARG A 60 1.24 8.18 -28.77
N VAL A 61 0.25 8.93 -29.24
CA VAL A 61 0.24 9.51 -30.61
C VAL A 61 1.38 10.51 -30.79
N THR A 62 1.74 11.26 -29.76
CA THR A 62 2.89 12.18 -29.81
C THR A 62 4.25 11.49 -29.60
N GLY A 63 4.27 10.16 -29.45
CA GLY A 63 5.48 9.40 -29.17
C GLY A 63 6.01 9.59 -27.75
N ASP A 64 5.16 9.99 -26.81
CA ASP A 64 5.49 10.23 -25.41
C ASP A 64 4.86 9.18 -24.46
N SER A 65 5.14 9.28 -23.17
CA SER A 65 4.54 8.45 -22.14
C SER A 65 4.04 9.29 -20.95
N VAL A 66 3.16 8.69 -20.16
CA VAL A 66 2.57 9.29 -18.96
C VAL A 66 2.65 8.34 -17.77
N GLY A 67 2.72 8.92 -16.58
CA GLY A 67 2.65 8.21 -15.32
C GLY A 67 1.21 7.95 -14.89
N GLY A 68 1.06 7.47 -13.66
CA GLY A 68 -0.24 7.25 -13.06
C GLY A 68 -0.15 6.86 -11.59
N VAL A 69 -1.30 6.71 -10.96
CA VAL A 69 -1.44 6.27 -9.57
C VAL A 69 -2.32 5.04 -9.54
N VAL A 70 -1.85 4.02 -8.82
CA VAL A 70 -2.64 2.82 -8.52
C VAL A 70 -3.09 2.91 -7.07
N SER A 71 -4.39 2.79 -6.86
CA SER A 71 -4.99 2.60 -5.54
C SER A 71 -5.10 1.11 -5.26
N CYS A 72 -4.77 0.70 -4.04
CA CYS A 72 -4.90 -0.67 -3.58
C CYS A 72 -5.66 -0.70 -2.26
N LEU A 73 -6.56 -1.67 -2.11
CA LEU A 73 -7.35 -1.90 -0.92
C LEU A 73 -7.23 -3.35 -0.46
N VAL A 74 -7.19 -3.54 0.86
CA VAL A 74 -7.21 -4.84 1.50
C VAL A 74 -8.43 -4.90 2.41
N ARG A 75 -9.38 -5.77 2.07
CA ARG A 75 -10.55 -6.06 2.90
C ARG A 75 -10.29 -7.26 3.78
N ASN A 76 -10.95 -7.28 4.94
CA ASN A 76 -10.89 -8.39 5.89
C ASN A 76 -9.49 -8.75 6.38
N ALA A 77 -8.55 -7.80 6.35
CA ALA A 77 -7.22 -7.98 6.94
C ALA A 77 -7.36 -8.36 8.42
N PRO A 78 -6.69 -9.43 8.89
CA PRO A 78 -6.67 -9.76 10.32
C PRO A 78 -6.19 -8.56 11.12
N ARG A 79 -6.79 -8.36 12.30
CA ARG A 79 -6.33 -7.36 13.26
C ARG A 79 -5.00 -7.82 13.87
N GLY A 80 -4.09 -6.90 14.11
CA GLY A 80 -2.84 -7.23 14.79
C GLY A 80 -1.67 -7.61 13.89
N LEU A 81 -1.79 -7.49 12.55
CA LEU A 81 -0.66 -7.71 11.65
C LEU A 81 0.29 -6.51 11.65
N GLY A 82 1.60 -6.77 11.67
CA GLY A 82 2.65 -5.76 11.74
C GLY A 82 3.25 -5.60 13.14
N SER A 83 4.19 -4.66 13.26
CA SER A 83 4.88 -4.35 14.51
C SER A 83 4.75 -2.86 14.86
N PRO A 84 4.77 -2.48 16.15
CA PRO A 84 4.79 -1.08 16.55
C PRO A 84 6.11 -0.36 16.21
N VAL A 85 7.21 -1.11 16.02
CA VAL A 85 8.56 -0.55 15.82
C VAL A 85 9.31 -1.39 14.78
N PHE A 86 10.14 -0.71 13.98
CA PHE A 86 10.93 -1.26 12.86
C PHE A 86 10.05 -1.82 11.73
N ASP A 87 9.48 -3.00 11.92
CA ASP A 87 8.67 -3.74 10.94
C ASP A 87 7.20 -3.29 10.96
N LYS A 88 6.99 -1.97 10.97
CA LYS A 88 5.66 -1.38 10.87
C LYS A 88 5.02 -1.83 9.56
N LEU A 89 3.76 -2.28 9.61
CA LEU A 89 3.07 -2.81 8.43
C LEU A 89 3.09 -1.83 7.24
N ALA A 90 2.84 -0.54 7.49
CA ALA A 90 2.92 0.50 6.47
C ALA A 90 4.33 0.68 5.88
N ALA A 91 5.38 0.48 6.68
CA ALA A 91 6.77 0.56 6.20
C ALA A 91 7.13 -0.66 5.34
N LEU A 92 6.65 -1.84 5.70
CA LEU A 92 6.81 -3.05 4.88
C LEU A 92 6.07 -2.92 3.54
N PHE A 93 4.82 -2.43 3.55
CA PHE A 93 4.11 -2.12 2.31
C PHE A 93 4.86 -1.07 1.49
N ALA A 94 5.35 0.01 2.11
CA ALA A 94 6.12 1.03 1.40
C ALA A 94 7.37 0.43 0.75
N GLY A 95 8.16 -0.37 1.48
CA GLY A 95 9.37 -1.02 0.94
C GLY A 95 9.05 -1.96 -0.22
N ALA A 96 8.03 -2.81 -0.05
CA ALA A 96 7.57 -3.73 -1.08
C ALA A 96 7.10 -2.98 -2.34
N LEU A 97 6.26 -1.97 -2.19
CA LEU A 97 5.67 -1.24 -3.30
C LEU A 97 6.68 -0.32 -3.98
N LEU A 98 7.51 0.41 -3.22
CA LEU A 98 8.58 1.27 -3.78
C LEU A 98 9.71 0.47 -4.44
N SER A 99 9.75 -0.85 -4.26
CA SER A 99 10.68 -1.72 -5.00
C SER A 99 10.22 -2.02 -6.44
N ILE A 100 8.94 -1.77 -6.76
CA ILE A 100 8.41 -1.99 -8.11
C ILE A 100 9.05 -0.96 -9.07
N PRO A 101 9.53 -1.36 -10.26
CA PRO A 101 10.09 -0.40 -11.21
C PRO A 101 9.14 0.76 -11.52
N ALA A 102 9.72 1.94 -11.71
CA ALA A 102 9.03 3.21 -11.98
C ALA A 102 8.21 3.81 -10.83
N THR A 103 8.21 3.23 -9.63
CA THR A 103 7.57 3.87 -8.48
C THR A 103 8.35 5.09 -7.98
N MET A 104 7.63 6.13 -7.58
CA MET A 104 8.20 7.38 -7.06
C MET A 104 7.55 7.84 -5.75
N GLY A 105 6.43 7.24 -5.35
CA GLY A 105 5.70 7.66 -4.16
C GLY A 105 4.77 6.56 -3.65
N PHE A 106 4.59 6.57 -2.33
CA PHE A 106 3.69 5.68 -1.61
C PHE A 106 2.97 6.48 -0.52
N GLU A 107 1.68 6.26 -0.37
CA GLU A 107 0.90 6.79 0.74
C GLU A 107 -0.19 5.80 1.17
N PHE A 108 -0.67 5.93 2.39
CA PHE A 108 -1.71 5.08 2.98
C PHE A 108 -2.69 5.93 3.80
N GLY A 109 -3.94 5.46 3.94
CA GLY A 109 -4.97 6.24 4.63
C GLY A 109 -5.22 7.58 3.94
N SER A 110 -5.29 8.65 4.74
CA SER A 110 -5.39 10.03 4.26
C SER A 110 -4.12 10.52 3.53
N GLY A 111 -3.04 9.74 3.57
CA GLY A 111 -1.78 10.04 2.91
C GLY A 111 -1.25 11.44 3.24
N PHE A 112 -0.72 12.12 2.22
CA PHE A 112 -0.21 13.48 2.39
C PHE A 112 -1.29 14.51 2.73
N ALA A 113 -2.55 14.27 2.36
CA ALA A 113 -3.66 15.18 2.71
C ALA A 113 -3.88 15.25 4.23
N GLY A 114 -3.58 14.16 4.95
CA GLY A 114 -3.65 14.10 6.42
C GLY A 114 -2.73 15.09 7.13
N THR A 115 -1.63 15.51 6.50
CA THR A 115 -0.67 16.47 7.08
C THR A 115 -1.26 17.87 7.31
N ARG A 116 -2.42 18.16 6.72
CA ARG A 116 -3.12 19.45 6.81
C ARG A 116 -4.16 19.48 7.94
N LEU A 117 -4.37 18.36 8.62
CA LEU A 117 -5.39 18.20 9.66
C LEU A 117 -4.79 18.33 11.06
N THR A 118 -5.56 18.83 12.01
CA THR A 118 -5.22 18.71 13.44
C THR A 118 -5.40 17.26 13.91
N GLY A 119 -4.80 16.90 15.05
CA GLY A 119 -4.96 15.55 15.60
C GLY A 119 -6.43 15.17 15.85
N SER A 120 -7.25 16.09 16.35
CA SER A 120 -8.69 15.84 16.55
C SER A 120 -9.47 15.67 15.24
N GLN A 121 -9.02 16.31 14.15
CA GLN A 121 -9.60 16.13 12.83
C GLN A 121 -9.12 14.85 12.14
N HIS A 122 -7.90 14.39 12.45
CA HIS A 122 -7.31 13.19 11.83
C HIS A 122 -7.72 11.90 12.54
N ASN A 123 -7.85 11.91 13.86
CA ASN A 123 -8.15 10.72 14.65
C ASN A 123 -9.38 9.96 14.13
N ASP A 124 -9.25 8.63 14.13
CA ASP A 124 -10.33 7.71 13.81
C ASP A 124 -11.00 7.27 15.12
N GLU A 125 -12.14 7.87 15.43
CA GLU A 125 -12.89 7.59 16.66
C GLU A 125 -13.42 6.15 16.66
N PHE A 126 -13.12 5.41 17.73
CA PHE A 126 -13.62 4.05 17.91
C PHE A 126 -15.08 4.04 18.36
N TYR A 127 -15.85 3.08 17.85
CA TYR A 127 -17.22 2.81 18.29
C TYR A 127 -17.52 1.29 18.23
N LEU A 128 -18.62 0.89 18.86
CA LEU A 128 -19.12 -0.49 18.82
C LEU A 128 -20.21 -0.61 17.75
N ASP A 129 -20.02 -1.56 16.83
CA ASP A 129 -21.00 -1.97 15.83
C ASP A 129 -21.31 -3.45 16.02
N CYS A 130 -22.49 -3.77 16.54
CA CYS A 130 -22.95 -5.14 16.77
C CYS A 130 -21.92 -6.02 17.52
N GLY A 131 -21.24 -5.46 18.52
CA GLY A 131 -20.20 -6.14 19.30
C GLY A 131 -18.80 -6.16 18.66
N ARG A 132 -18.62 -5.58 17.48
CA ARG A 132 -17.32 -5.38 16.83
C ARG A 132 -16.83 -3.95 17.05
N ILE A 133 -15.55 -3.80 17.38
CA ILE A 133 -14.91 -2.48 17.48
C ILE A 133 -14.60 -2.00 16.06
N ARG A 134 -15.11 -0.83 15.67
CA ARG A 134 -14.86 -0.18 14.38
C ARG A 134 -14.42 1.26 14.58
N THR A 135 -13.99 1.93 13.53
CA THR A 135 -13.73 3.37 13.55
C THR A 135 -14.71 4.15 12.67
N ARG A 136 -15.13 5.34 13.12
CA ARG A 136 -16.12 6.18 12.40
C ARG A 136 -15.60 6.69 11.06
N THR A 137 -14.29 6.83 10.96
CA THR A 137 -13.54 7.20 9.76
C THR A 137 -12.36 6.25 9.60
N ASN A 138 -11.72 6.27 8.45
CA ASN A 138 -10.55 5.43 8.16
C ASN A 138 -9.37 6.26 7.63
N ARG A 139 -9.05 7.37 8.32
CA ARG A 139 -7.95 8.27 7.92
C ARG A 139 -6.58 7.65 8.16
N SER A 140 -6.47 6.70 9.09
CA SER A 140 -5.27 5.89 9.30
C SER A 140 -5.10 4.80 8.23
N GLY A 141 -6.12 4.56 7.40
CA GLY A 141 -6.09 3.58 6.32
C GLY A 141 -5.88 2.15 6.79
N GLY A 142 -6.64 1.72 7.80
CA GLY A 142 -6.60 0.37 8.34
C GLY A 142 -5.35 0.06 9.18
N ILE A 143 -4.40 1.00 9.32
CA ILE A 143 -3.14 0.80 10.03
C ILE A 143 -2.97 1.88 11.10
N GLN A 144 -2.86 1.48 12.37
CA GLN A 144 -2.60 2.39 13.49
C GLN A 144 -1.40 1.90 14.29
N GLY A 145 -0.48 2.82 14.58
CA GLY A 145 0.76 2.47 15.29
C GLY A 145 1.65 1.46 14.56
N GLY A 146 1.46 1.24 13.26
CA GLY A 146 2.19 0.20 12.50
C GLY A 146 1.50 -1.16 12.46
N ILE A 147 0.29 -1.28 13.00
CA ILE A 147 -0.46 -2.53 13.14
C ILE A 147 -1.83 -2.40 12.45
N SER A 148 -2.31 -3.46 11.80
CA SER A 148 -3.66 -3.48 11.23
C SER A 148 -4.75 -3.41 12.32
N ASN A 149 -5.74 -2.53 12.15
CA ASN A 149 -6.82 -2.32 13.11
C ASN A 149 -8.13 -3.04 12.73
N GLY A 150 -8.19 -3.63 11.53
CA GLY A 150 -9.32 -4.40 11.01
C GLY A 150 -10.31 -3.63 10.13
N GLU A 151 -10.10 -2.32 9.94
CA GLU A 151 -10.73 -1.59 8.84
C GLU A 151 -10.01 -1.88 7.52
N ILE A 152 -10.58 -1.42 6.41
CA ILE A 152 -9.96 -1.54 5.08
C ILE A 152 -8.57 -0.90 5.10
N ILE A 153 -7.54 -1.64 4.71
CA ILE A 153 -6.24 -1.03 4.46
C ILE A 153 -6.29 -0.41 3.07
N ASN A 154 -6.12 0.90 2.97
CA ASN A 154 -6.08 1.59 1.67
C ASN A 154 -4.73 2.29 1.47
N MET A 155 -4.22 2.19 0.26
CA MET A 155 -2.93 2.74 -0.11
C MET A 155 -2.90 3.18 -1.57
N ARG A 156 -2.00 4.10 -1.90
CA ARG A 156 -1.77 4.59 -3.25
C ARG A 156 -0.29 4.56 -3.58
N VAL A 157 0.01 4.18 -4.81
CA VAL A 157 1.37 4.06 -5.34
C VAL A 157 1.49 4.87 -6.62
N ALA A 158 2.43 5.81 -6.65
CA ALA A 158 2.67 6.68 -7.79
C ALA A 158 3.77 6.11 -8.69
N PHE A 159 3.49 6.02 -9.99
CA PHE A 159 4.41 5.55 -11.02
C PHE A 159 4.74 6.69 -11.98
N LYS A 160 6.03 6.92 -12.23
CA LYS A 160 6.49 7.90 -13.23
C LYS A 160 6.22 7.41 -14.66
N PRO A 161 6.22 8.34 -15.65
CA PRO A 161 6.25 7.96 -17.06
C PRO A 161 7.40 7.02 -17.40
N THR A 162 7.21 6.15 -18.40
CA THR A 162 8.28 5.29 -18.91
C THR A 162 9.35 6.14 -19.57
N PRO A 163 10.64 5.96 -19.23
CA PRO A 163 11.70 6.83 -19.74
C PRO A 163 12.00 6.58 -21.23
N THR A 164 11.68 5.39 -21.74
CA THR A 164 11.85 5.06 -23.16
C THR A 164 10.65 5.57 -23.93
N ILE A 165 10.87 6.60 -24.75
CA ILE A 165 9.85 7.24 -25.59
C ILE A 165 10.35 7.39 -27.03
N GLY A 166 9.43 7.64 -27.95
CA GLY A 166 9.71 7.83 -29.38
C GLY A 166 10.25 9.22 -29.70
N LYS A 167 10.09 10.20 -28.80
CA LYS A 167 10.65 11.54 -28.95
C LYS A 167 12.17 11.50 -28.83
N LYS A 168 12.84 12.33 -29.63
CA LYS A 168 14.28 12.58 -29.54
C LYS A 168 14.64 13.07 -28.14
N GLN A 169 15.67 12.48 -27.55
CA GLN A 169 16.21 12.84 -26.24
C GLN A 169 17.71 13.10 -26.34
N TYR A 170 18.26 13.82 -25.36
CA TYR A 170 19.69 14.08 -25.25
C TYR A 170 20.28 13.20 -24.17
N THR A 171 21.45 12.63 -24.43
CA THR A 171 22.17 11.79 -23.49
C THR A 171 23.68 11.92 -23.70
N VAL A 172 24.47 11.17 -22.94
CA VAL A 172 25.93 11.11 -23.07
C VAL A 172 26.39 9.69 -23.34
N THR A 173 27.42 9.55 -24.18
CA THR A 173 28.09 8.26 -24.39
C THR A 173 28.98 7.91 -23.19
N ARG A 174 29.45 6.65 -23.13
CA ARG A 174 30.41 6.21 -22.10
C ARG A 174 31.73 7.00 -22.13
N ASP A 175 32.08 7.57 -23.29
CA ASP A 175 33.25 8.44 -23.49
C ASP A 175 32.99 9.91 -23.12
N LYS A 176 31.88 10.21 -22.44
CA LYS A 176 31.48 11.56 -21.99
C LYS A 176 31.26 12.55 -23.14
N ARG A 177 30.71 12.09 -24.26
CA ARG A 177 30.31 12.95 -25.38
C ARG A 177 28.80 13.08 -25.43
N GLU A 178 28.30 14.29 -25.61
CA GLU A 178 26.89 14.55 -25.86
C GLU A 178 26.46 13.86 -27.16
N THR A 179 25.29 13.23 -27.13
CA THR A 179 24.70 12.56 -28.29
C THR A 179 23.18 12.60 -28.18
N GLU A 180 22.53 12.34 -29.31
CA GLU A 180 21.09 12.21 -29.40
C GLU A 180 20.69 10.74 -29.31
N LEU A 181 19.58 10.47 -28.63
CA LEU A 181 18.97 9.15 -28.52
C LEU A 181 17.56 9.23 -29.09
N THR A 182 17.28 8.42 -30.11
CA THR A 182 15.93 8.21 -30.63
C THR A 182 15.67 6.71 -30.65
N THR A 183 14.57 6.29 -30.03
CA THR A 183 14.22 4.87 -29.89
C THR A 183 13.01 4.55 -30.75
N HIS A 184 13.13 3.56 -31.63
CA HIS A 184 12.01 3.04 -32.44
C HIS A 184 11.40 1.75 -31.87
N ILE A 185 11.79 1.38 -30.65
CA ILE A 185 11.31 0.17 -29.96
C ILE A 185 9.91 0.45 -29.41
N ARG A 186 9.06 -0.58 -29.38
CA ARG A 186 7.78 -0.56 -28.67
C ARG A 186 8.02 -0.21 -27.19
N PHE A 187 7.38 0.85 -26.73
CA PHE A 187 7.35 1.25 -25.33
C PHE A 187 5.90 1.28 -24.82
N ASP A 188 5.74 1.23 -23.51
CA ASP A 188 4.44 1.36 -22.89
C ASP A 188 4.14 2.86 -22.67
N PRO A 189 3.08 3.42 -23.27
CA PRO A 189 2.73 4.84 -23.08
C PRO A 189 2.25 5.12 -21.66
N CYS A 190 1.81 4.10 -20.91
CA CYS A 190 1.53 4.18 -19.48
C CYS A 190 1.68 2.81 -18.84
N VAL A 191 2.41 2.72 -17.73
CA VAL A 191 2.62 1.45 -16.99
C VAL A 191 1.56 1.18 -15.94
N ALA A 192 0.80 2.19 -15.51
CA ALA A 192 -0.14 2.08 -14.39
C ALA A 192 -1.13 0.91 -14.53
N PRO A 193 -1.76 0.65 -15.70
CA PRO A 193 -2.66 -0.51 -15.83
C PRO A 193 -1.95 -1.85 -15.67
N ARG A 194 -0.68 -1.95 -16.10
CA ARG A 194 0.07 -3.21 -16.07
C ARG A 194 0.60 -3.56 -14.70
N VAL A 195 0.84 -2.56 -13.85
CA VAL A 195 1.38 -2.77 -12.50
C VAL A 195 0.28 -3.09 -11.47
N VAL A 196 -1.00 -2.92 -11.80
CA VAL A 196 -2.13 -3.31 -10.92
C VAL A 196 -1.96 -4.72 -10.31
N PRO A 197 -1.81 -5.80 -11.10
CA PRO A 197 -1.66 -7.14 -10.52
C PRO A 197 -0.33 -7.32 -9.76
N ILE A 198 0.70 -6.52 -10.10
CA ILE A 198 2.00 -6.54 -9.39
C ILE A 198 1.83 -5.91 -8.01
N VAL A 199 1.10 -4.80 -7.91
CA VAL A 199 0.77 -4.13 -6.64
C VAL A 199 -0.01 -5.07 -5.74
N GLU A 200 -1.05 -5.74 -6.27
CA GLU A 200 -1.83 -6.73 -5.52
C GLU A 200 -0.94 -7.87 -4.99
N ALA A 201 -0.08 -8.41 -5.84
CA ALA A 201 0.83 -9.49 -5.46
C ALA A 201 1.82 -9.05 -4.36
N MET A 202 2.43 -7.86 -4.48
CA MET A 202 3.37 -7.35 -3.48
C MET A 202 2.69 -7.10 -2.13
N VAL A 203 1.46 -6.58 -2.13
CA VAL A 203 0.65 -6.42 -0.91
C VAL A 203 0.30 -7.78 -0.30
N ALA A 204 -0.10 -8.75 -1.11
CA ALA A 204 -0.42 -10.10 -0.65
C ALA A 204 0.81 -10.79 -0.02
N LEU A 205 2.00 -10.65 -0.62
CA LEU A 205 3.24 -11.19 -0.09
C LEU A 205 3.56 -10.61 1.30
N VAL A 206 3.47 -9.28 1.46
CA VAL A 206 3.68 -8.64 2.77
C VAL A 206 2.67 -9.15 3.80
N LEU A 207 1.40 -9.29 3.45
CA LEU A 207 0.37 -9.79 4.36
C LEU A 207 0.64 -11.24 4.79
N VAL A 208 1.06 -12.10 3.87
CA VAL A 208 1.43 -13.50 4.16
C VAL A 208 2.65 -13.55 5.08
N ASP A 209 3.69 -12.78 4.80
CA ASP A 209 4.89 -12.72 5.64
C ASP A 209 4.56 -12.30 7.07
N GLN A 210 3.70 -11.29 7.24
CA GLN A 210 3.27 -10.83 8.57
C GLN A 210 2.37 -11.84 9.28
N LEU A 211 1.48 -12.52 8.55
CA LEU A 211 0.66 -13.58 9.11
C LEU A 211 1.52 -14.76 9.59
N MET A 212 2.51 -15.17 8.78
CA MET A 212 3.45 -16.23 9.13
C MET A 212 4.33 -15.84 10.31
N SER A 213 4.77 -14.58 10.38
CA SER A 213 5.55 -14.04 11.51
C SER A 213 4.74 -14.09 12.81
N GLN A 214 3.48 -13.65 12.77
CA GLN A 214 2.55 -13.74 13.90
C GLN A 214 2.34 -15.20 14.34
N TYR A 215 2.14 -16.11 13.38
CA TYR A 215 1.98 -17.53 13.67
C TYR A 215 3.23 -18.12 14.34
N ALA A 216 4.42 -17.82 13.80
CA ALA A 216 5.69 -18.28 14.32
C ALA A 216 5.94 -17.81 15.76
N GLN A 217 5.67 -16.54 16.06
CA GLN A 217 5.93 -15.96 17.37
C GLN A 217 4.92 -16.41 18.44
N CYS A 218 3.65 -16.57 18.07
CA CYS A 218 2.58 -16.79 19.04
C CYS A 218 2.10 -18.25 19.14
N TYR A 219 2.32 -19.08 18.11
CA TYR A 219 1.65 -20.39 18.00
C TYR A 219 2.57 -21.55 17.59
N LEU A 220 3.73 -21.29 16.98
CA LEU A 220 4.59 -22.36 16.46
C LEU A 220 5.24 -23.21 17.56
N LEU A 221 5.66 -22.58 18.65
CA LEU A 221 6.16 -23.29 19.82
C LEU A 221 5.04 -23.37 20.86
N PRO A 222 4.70 -24.57 21.38
CA PRO A 222 3.73 -24.66 22.46
C PRO A 222 4.26 -23.86 23.65
N ILE A 223 3.40 -23.00 24.20
CA ILE A 223 3.67 -22.37 25.49
C ILE A 223 3.85 -23.53 26.47
N ASN A 224 5.08 -23.72 26.95
CA ASN A 224 5.38 -24.69 28.00
C ASN A 224 5.56 -23.91 29.31
N PRO A 225 4.53 -23.83 30.16
CA PRO A 225 4.61 -23.09 31.42
C PRO A 225 5.66 -23.67 32.38
N GLN A 226 6.10 -24.91 32.17
CA GLN A 226 7.11 -25.58 33.00
C GLN A 226 8.54 -25.18 32.63
N LEU A 227 8.75 -24.65 31.42
CA LEU A 227 10.05 -24.15 30.93
C LEU A 227 10.12 -22.62 30.88
N GLN A 228 9.00 -21.94 31.10
CA GLN A 228 8.97 -20.49 31.21
C GLN A 228 9.19 -20.12 32.68
N ASP A 229 10.42 -19.80 33.03
CA ASP A 229 10.69 -19.15 34.30
C ASP A 229 9.84 -17.87 34.39
N PRO A 230 9.15 -17.60 35.52
CA PRO A 230 8.46 -16.34 35.70
C PRO A 230 9.44 -15.21 35.42
N ILE A 231 9.06 -14.25 34.56
CA ILE A 231 9.84 -13.02 34.39
C ILE A 231 9.82 -12.31 35.74
N GLN A 232 10.87 -12.52 36.53
CA GLN A 232 11.09 -11.81 37.78
C GLN A 232 11.23 -10.33 37.41
N PRO A 233 10.44 -9.42 37.99
CA PRO A 233 10.63 -8.01 37.75
C PRO A 233 12.09 -7.66 38.07
N PRO A 234 12.75 -6.78 37.28
CA PRO A 234 14.10 -6.36 37.58
C PRO A 234 14.13 -5.85 39.02
N ARG A 235 15.13 -6.27 39.81
CA ARG A 235 15.30 -5.83 41.20
C ARG A 235 15.15 -4.33 41.24
N THR A 236 14.12 -3.83 41.92
CA THR A 236 13.81 -2.40 41.94
C THR A 236 15.05 -1.66 42.43
N TRP A 237 15.54 -0.70 41.63
CA TRP A 237 16.62 0.19 42.04
C TRP A 237 16.07 1.15 43.10
N LYS A 238 16.15 0.78 44.38
CA LYS A 238 15.92 1.70 45.50
C LYS A 238 17.28 2.14 46.05
N ASN A 239 17.54 3.45 46.01
CA ASN A 239 18.66 4.11 46.69
C ASN A 239 20.07 3.57 46.37
N GLY A 240 20.38 3.29 45.10
CA GLY A 240 21.77 3.15 44.65
C GLY A 240 22.53 1.93 45.17
N LYS A 241 21.86 0.91 45.74
CA LYS A 241 22.47 -0.35 46.14
C LYS A 241 21.59 -1.54 45.75
N VAL A 242 22.20 -2.54 45.13
CA VAL A 242 21.56 -3.86 44.89
C VAL A 242 21.59 -4.62 46.22
N THR A 243 20.46 -4.74 46.90
CA THR A 243 20.34 -5.63 48.07
C THR A 243 19.95 -7.04 47.60
N GLN A 244 20.75 -8.04 47.98
CA GLN A 244 20.31 -9.44 48.00
C GLN A 244 19.43 -9.62 49.25
N GLN A 245 18.19 -10.06 49.08
CA GLN A 245 17.45 -10.64 50.20
C GLN A 245 17.90 -12.11 50.36
N SER A 246 18.27 -12.43 51.59
CA SER A 246 18.50 -13.76 52.15
C SER A 246 17.28 -14.66 52.04
#